data_AF-A0A7J3F2D6-F1
#
_entry.id   AF-A0A7J3F2D6-F1
#
_cell.length_a   1.000
_cell.length_b   1.000
_cell.length_c   1.000
_cell.angle_alpha   90.00
_cell.angle_beta   90.00
_cell.angle_gamma   90.00
#
_symmetry.space_group_name_H-M   'P 1'
#
loop_
_entity.id
_entity.type
_entity.pdbx_description
1 polymer ?
#
loop_
_entity_poly.entity_id
_entity_poly.type
_entity_poly.pdbx_seq_one_letter_code
_entity_poly.pdbx_strand_id
1 'polypeptide(L)' 'MEGVKAFSRVFRSTKWRLSQSKNSVLVCPRCGSKNIELSSRLDAWLMPKRYICRECGYIGPLVLEIEVEEQT' A
#
# COMPACT_ATOMS: atom_id res chain seq x y z
N MET A 1 32.05 -6.03 35.89
CA MET A 1 30.88 -5.29 35.36
C MET A 1 31.25 -4.92 33.94
N GLU A 2 31.09 -5.86 33.01
CA GLU A 2 31.48 -5.65 31.61
C GLU A 2 30.37 -6.15 30.71
N GLY A 3 29.91 -5.23 29.88
CA GLY A 3 28.61 -5.25 29.24
C GLY A 3 28.49 -6.31 28.17
N VAL A 4 27.39 -7.05 28.26
CA VAL A 4 26.91 -8.02 27.28
C VAL A 4 26.54 -7.27 25.99
N LYS A 5 27.51 -7.12 25.08
CA LYS A 5 27.29 -6.65 23.70
C LYS A 5 27.03 -7.86 22.80
N ALA A 6 25.79 -8.35 22.78
CA ALA A 6 25.36 -9.36 21.81
C ALA A 6 23.84 -9.30 21.56
N PHE A 7 23.35 -8.20 20.97
CA PHE A 7 21.92 -8.07 20.61
C PHE A 7 21.66 -7.59 19.17
N SER A 8 22.64 -7.66 18.27
CA SER A 8 22.55 -7.00 16.94
C SER A 8 22.43 -7.96 15.76
N ARG A 9 21.54 -8.97 15.77
CA ARG A 9 21.35 -9.86 14.60
C ARG A 9 19.91 -10.29 14.29
N VAL A 10 18.90 -9.46 14.56
CA VAL A 10 17.53 -9.67 14.03
C VAL A 10 16.99 -8.39 13.38
N PHE A 11 17.55 -8.01 12.23
CA PHE A 11 16.96 -7.04 11.30
C PHE A 11 16.86 -7.63 9.88
N ARG A 12 16.52 -8.92 9.76
CA ARG A 12 16.21 -9.56 8.46
C ARG A 12 14.71 -9.80 8.39
N SER A 13 13.94 -8.85 7.83
CA SER A 13 12.69 -9.13 7.10
C SER A 13 11.85 -7.91 6.66
N THR A 14 12.22 -6.66 6.96
CA THR A 14 11.37 -5.50 6.62
C THR A 14 11.38 -5.03 5.16
N LYS A 15 12.11 -5.71 4.26
CA LYS A 15 12.20 -5.31 2.83
C LYS A 15 11.05 -5.83 1.95
N TRP A 16 10.10 -6.60 2.48
CA TRP A 16 9.02 -7.21 1.68
C TRP A 16 7.79 -6.32 1.44
N ARG A 17 7.78 -5.06 1.90
CA ARG A 17 6.64 -4.12 1.70
C ARG A 17 6.96 -2.91 0.82
N LEU A 18 8.10 -2.90 0.12
CA LEU A 18 8.56 -1.78 -0.71
C LEU A 18 8.48 -2.07 -2.22
N SER A 19 7.60 -2.98 -2.63
CA SER A 19 7.38 -3.28 -4.04
C SER A 19 6.20 -2.49 -4.61
N GLN A 20 6.02 -1.22 -4.23
CA GLN A 20 5.37 -0.30 -5.15
C GLN A 20 6.44 0.11 -6.14
N SER A 21 6.29 -0.33 -7.40
CA SER A 21 7.14 0.15 -8.48
C SER A 21 7.07 1.67 -8.49
N LYS A 22 8.20 2.35 -8.75
CA LYS A 22 8.22 3.83 -8.82
C LYS A 22 7.24 4.37 -9.86
N ASN A 23 6.78 3.52 -10.77
CA ASN A 23 5.91 3.86 -11.87
C ASN A 23 4.64 3.01 -11.87
N SER A 24 3.99 2.84 -10.71
CA SER A 24 2.67 2.21 -10.65
C SER A 24 1.61 3.15 -10.07
N VAL A 25 0.38 2.98 -10.52
CA VAL A 25 -0.79 3.70 -9.97
C VAL A 25 -1.84 2.70 -9.52
N LEU A 26 -2.55 3.05 -8.44
CA LEU A 26 -3.67 2.28 -7.94
C LEU A 26 -4.96 2.73 -8.61
N VAL A 27 -5.76 1.77 -9.07
CA VAL A 27 -7.06 1.99 -9.69
C VAL A 27 -8.15 1.11 -9.10
N CYS A 28 -9.40 1.50 -9.31
CA CYS A 28 -10.56 0.74 -8.89
C CYS A 28 -10.62 -0.60 -9.64
N PRO A 29 -10.74 -1.75 -8.93
CA PRO A 29 -10.78 -3.06 -9.58
C PRO A 29 -12.08 -3.32 -10.35
N ARG A 30 -13.10 -2.48 -10.16
CA ARG A 30 -14.42 -2.62 -10.79
C ARG A 30 -14.55 -1.85 -12.10
N CYS A 31 -14.00 -0.62 -12.16
CA CYS A 31 -14.18 0.28 -13.31
C CYS A 31 -12.88 0.85 -13.88
N GLY A 32 -11.72 0.60 -13.25
CA GLY A 32 -10.43 1.12 -13.69
C GLY A 32 -10.18 2.60 -13.37
N SER A 33 -11.11 3.30 -12.71
CA SER A 33 -10.90 4.70 -12.33
C SER A 33 -9.75 4.87 -11.33
N LYS A 34 -8.97 5.94 -11.49
CA LYS A 34 -7.94 6.42 -10.54
C LYS A 34 -8.54 7.16 -9.33
N ASN A 35 -9.83 7.49 -9.38
CA ASN A 35 -10.53 8.22 -8.31
C ASN A 35 -10.95 7.27 -7.19
N ILE A 36 -9.94 6.74 -6.49
CA ILE A 36 -10.07 5.81 -5.37
C ILE A 36 -9.31 6.34 -4.16
N GLU A 37 -9.93 6.31 -2.98
CA GLU A 37 -9.37 6.83 -1.73
C GLU A 37 -9.69 5.93 -0.54
N LEU A 38 -8.97 6.09 0.58
CA LEU A 38 -9.31 5.39 1.82
C LEU A 38 -10.68 5.86 2.35
N SER A 39 -11.46 4.92 2.91
CA SER A 39 -12.78 5.21 3.44
C SER A 39 -12.74 6.06 4.71
N SER A 40 -11.63 6.01 5.45
CA SER A 40 -11.37 6.79 6.66
C SER A 40 -9.89 7.14 6.78
N ARG A 41 -9.60 8.24 7.49
CA ARG A 41 -8.24 8.61 7.88
C ARG A 41 -7.58 7.60 8.84
N LEU A 42 -8.38 6.74 9.47
CA LEU A 42 -7.89 5.70 10.39
C LEU A 42 -7.60 4.37 9.69
N ASP A 43 -7.99 4.22 8.41
CA ASP A 43 -7.68 3.04 7.62
C ASP A 43 -6.17 2.93 7.41
N ALA A 44 -5.65 1.70 7.36
CA ALA A 44 -4.24 1.35 7.35
C ALA A 44 -3.46 1.61 8.65
N TRP A 45 -4.00 2.39 9.59
CA TRP A 45 -3.39 2.59 10.91
C TRP A 45 -4.09 1.77 12.00
N LEU A 46 -5.35 2.08 12.29
CA LEU A 46 -6.16 1.37 13.30
C LEU A 46 -7.08 0.33 12.64
N MET A 47 -7.69 0.69 11.52
CA MET A 47 -8.60 -0.19 10.77
C MET A 47 -7.90 -0.79 9.54
N PRO A 48 -8.33 -1.96 9.06
CA PRO A 48 -7.86 -2.50 7.78
C PRO A 48 -8.12 -1.51 6.64
N LYS A 49 -7.26 -1.55 5.62
CA LYS A 49 -7.46 -0.72 4.41
C LYS A 49 -8.81 -1.03 3.77
N ARG A 50 -9.60 0.01 3.57
CA ARG A 50 -10.84 -0.04 2.79
C ARG A 50 -10.88 1.19 1.91
N TYR A 51 -11.18 0.97 0.64
CA TYR A 51 -11.17 2.00 -0.37
C TYR A 51 -12.59 2.28 -0.86
N ILE A 52 -12.83 3.53 -1.25
CA ILE A 52 -14.05 3.99 -1.91
C ILE A 52 -13.67 4.54 -3.29
N CYS A 53 -14.36 4.08 -4.34
CA CYS A 53 -14.27 4.66 -5.67
C CYS A 53 -15.39 5.68 -5.86
N ARG A 54 -15.04 6.94 -6.15
CA ARG A 54 -16.01 8.02 -6.35
C ARG A 54 -16.77 7.94 -7.67
N GLU A 55 -16.29 7.16 -8.64
CA GLU A 55 -16.96 7.01 -9.95
C GLU A 55 -18.04 5.93 -9.95
N CYS A 56 -17.78 4.74 -9.39
CA CYS A 56 -18.68 3.59 -9.49
C CYS A 56 -19.25 3.08 -8.15
N GLY A 57 -18.87 3.73 -7.04
CA GLY A 57 -19.33 3.36 -5.70
C GLY A 57 -18.77 2.05 -5.15
N TYR A 58 -17.68 1.51 -5.72
CA TYR A 58 -16.98 0.36 -5.12
C TYR A 58 -16.52 0.70 -3.70
N ILE A 59 -16.78 -0.20 -2.75
CA ILE A 59 -16.30 -0.12 -1.36
C ILE A 59 -15.68 -1.47 -1.00
N GLY A 60 -14.37 -1.49 -0.72
CA GLY A 60 -13.70 -2.74 -0.34
C GLY A 60 -12.19 -2.63 -0.22
N PRO A 61 -11.51 -3.72 0.20
CA PRO A 61 -10.07 -3.69 0.48
C PRO A 61 -9.20 -3.88 -0.78
N LEU A 62 -9.78 -4.24 -1.93
CA LEU A 62 -9.03 -4.56 -3.14
C LEU A 62 -8.79 -3.30 -3.98
N VAL A 63 -7.57 -3.22 -4.51
CA VAL A 63 -7.13 -2.24 -5.50
C VAL A 63 -6.39 -2.96 -6.60
N LEU A 64 -6.42 -2.42 -7.82
CA LEU A 64 -5.59 -2.90 -8.91
C LEU A 64 -4.39 -1.98 -9.04
N GLU A 65 -3.19 -2.53 -9.00
CA GLU A 65 -1.95 -1.80 -9.28
C GLU A 65 -1.61 -2.01 -10.75
N ILE A 66 -1.49 -0.91 -11.49
CA ILE A 66 -1.08 -0.94 -12.91
C ILE A 66 0.26 -0.24 -13.05
N GLU A 67 1.16 -0.84 -13.81
CA GLU A 67 2.41 -0.19 -14.23
C GLU A 67 2.09 0.86 -15.29
N VAL A 68 2.69 2.04 -15.14
CA VAL A 68 2.66 3.11 -16.12
C VAL A 68 4.00 3.13 -16.83
N GLU A 69 4.00 3.23 -18.16
CA GLU A 69 5.23 3.47 -18.91
C GLU A 69 5.50 4.99 -18.91
N GLU A 70 6.69 5.40 -18.49
CA GLU A 70 7.13 6.78 -18.63
C GLU A 70 7.46 7.00 -20.10
N GLN A 71 6.58 7.68 -20.84
CA GLN A 71 6.87 8.10 -22.21
C GLN A 71 7.94 9.20 -22.14
N THR A 72 9.20 8.82 -22.32
CA THR A 72 10.34 9.73 -22.52
C THR A 72 10.57 9.97 -24.00
#